data_AF-A0A3R9TT79-F1
#
_entry.id   AF-A0A3R9TT79-F1
#
_cell.length_a   1.000
_cell.length_b   1.000
_cell.length_c   1.000
_cell.angle_alpha   90.00
_cell.angle_beta   90.00
_cell.angle_gamma   90.00
#
_symmetry.space_group_name_H-M   'P 1'
#
loop_
_entity.id
_entity.type
_entity.pdbx_description
1 polymer ?
#
loop_
_entity_poly.entity_id
_entity_poly.type
_entity_poly.pdbx_seq_one_letter_code
_entity_poly.pdbx_strand_id
1 'polypeptide(L)' 'LVQQLEKRLMARGCPKLQLLVRKDNLNVLNFYEQLGYDEVEAVCLGKRLISDNPHD' A
#
# COMPACT_ATOMS: atom_id res chain seq x y z
N LEU A 1 -8.87 -5.21 10.50
CA LEU A 1 -9.39 -4.19 9.55
C LEU A 1 -9.10 -4.56 8.10
N VAL A 2 -7.83 -4.81 7.73
CA VAL A 2 -7.41 -5.15 6.36
C VAL A 2 -8.15 -6.38 5.79
N GLN A 3 -8.28 -7.46 6.55
CA GLN A 3 -9.04 -8.65 6.10
C GLN A 3 -10.51 -8.37 5.77
N GLN A 4 -11.15 -7.42 6.46
CA GLN A 4 -12.53 -7.03 6.16
C GLN A 4 -12.62 -6.21 4.87
N LEU A 5 -11.58 -5.42 4.56
CA LEU A 5 -11.44 -4.72 3.30
C LEU A 5 -11.27 -5.73 2.15
N GLU A 6 -10.38 -6.72 2.29
CA GLU A 6 -10.17 -7.78 1.31
C GLU A 6 -11.47 -8.52 0.97
N LYS A 7 -12.26 -8.93 1.97
CA LYS A 7 -13.58 -9.55 1.76
C LYS A 7 -14.52 -8.70 0.93
N ARG A 8 -14.55 -7.38 1.18
CA ARG A 8 -15.40 -6.44 0.43
C ARG A 8 -14.89 -6.18 -0.99
N LEU A 9 -13.57 -6.23 -1.21
CA LEU A 9 -12.96 -6.10 -2.53
C LEU A 9 -13.24 -7.36 -3.36
N MET A 10 -13.05 -8.55 -2.78
CA MET A 10 -13.37 -9.82 -3.43
C MET A 10 -14.85 -9.91 -3.81
N ALA A 11 -15.77 -9.49 -2.94
CA ALA A 11 -17.20 -9.46 -3.23
C ALA A 11 -17.57 -8.54 -4.41
N ARG A 12 -16.69 -7.60 -4.79
CA ARG A 12 -16.85 -6.73 -5.96
C ARG A 12 -16.07 -7.21 -7.19
N GLY A 13 -15.47 -8.40 -7.13
CA GLY A 13 -14.66 -8.94 -8.22
C GLY A 13 -13.28 -8.28 -8.38
N CYS A 14 -12.79 -7.58 -7.35
CA CYS A 14 -11.44 -7.02 -7.39
C CYS A 14 -10.41 -8.16 -7.21
N PRO A 15 -9.56 -8.43 -8.22
CA PRO A 15 -8.71 -9.62 -8.21
C PRO A 15 -7.38 -9.43 -7.46
N LYS A 16 -6.98 -8.18 -7.20
CA LYS A 16 -5.69 -7.86 -6.57
C LYS A 16 -5.73 -6.51 -5.88
N LEU A 17 -5.10 -6.42 -4.70
CA LEU A 17 -4.79 -5.19 -4.00
C LEU A 17 -3.28 -4.95 -4.03
N GLN A 18 -2.85 -3.70 -4.18
CA GLN A 18 -1.45 -3.27 -4.08
C GLN A 18 -1.34 -2.14 -3.07
N LEU A 19 -0.29 -2.18 -2.26
CA LEU A 19 -0.02 -1.19 -1.21
C LEU A 19 1.35 -0.56 -1.48
N LEU A 20 1.44 0.76 -1.31
CA LEU A 20 2.71 1.47 -1.33
C LEU A 20 3.20 1.63 0.11
N VAL A 21 4.20 0.83 0.48
CA VAL A 21 4.83 0.87 1.80
C VAL A 21 6.24 1.44 1.65
N ARG A 22 6.68 2.26 2.61
CA ARG A 22 8.04 2.77 2.64
C ARG A 22 9.01 1.62 2.98
N LYS A 23 10.10 1.49 2.22
CA LYS A 23 11.06 0.38 2.35
C LYS A 23 11.76 0.30 3.71
N ASP A 24 11.88 1.42 4.40
CA ASP A 24 12.52 1.54 5.71
C ASP A 24 11.60 1.13 6.87
N ASN A 25 10.30 0.96 6.63
CA ASN A 25 9.35 0.56 7.67
C ASN A 25 9.22 -0.98 7.75
N LEU A 26 10.27 -1.62 8.25
CA LEU A 26 10.34 -3.09 8.36
C LEU A 26 9.20 -3.70 9.18
N ASN A 27 8.74 -3.00 10.23
CA ASN A 27 7.62 -3.48 11.04
C ASN A 27 6.33 -3.61 10.23
N VAL A 28 6.06 -2.63 9.36
CA VAL A 28 4.87 -2.66 8.49
C VAL A 28 5.04 -3.67 7.36
N LEU A 29 6.25 -3.81 6.80
CA LEU A 29 6.53 -4.83 5.80
C LEU A 29 6.29 -6.24 6.35
N ASN A 30 6.88 -6.59 7.50
CA ASN A 30 6.69 -7.89 8.15
C ASN A 30 5.22 -8.16 8.50
N PHE A 31 4.48 -7.12 8.92
CA PHE A 31 3.05 -7.24 9.19
C PHE A 31 2.26 -7.65 7.93
N TYR A 32 2.53 -7.05 6.78
CA TYR A 32 1.84 -7.39 5.54
C TYR A 32 2.34 -8.71 4.93
N GLU A 33 3.62 -9.05 5.10
CA GLU A 33 4.16 -10.37 4.73
C GLU A 33 3.41 -11.49 5.47
N GLN A 34 3.18 -11.34 6.78
CA GLN A 34 2.38 -12.30 7.57
C GLN A 34 0.91 -12.40 7.11
N LEU A 35 0.39 -11.39 6.41
CA LEU A 35 -0.94 -11.40 5.81
C LEU A 35 -0.95 -11.98 4.38
N GLY A 36 0.19 -12.41 3.85
CA GLY A 36 0.33 -12.98 2.51
C GLY A 36 0.50 -11.96 1.38
N TYR A 37 0.99 -10.76 1.70
CA TYR A 37 1.38 -9.78 0.69
C TYR A 37 2.85 -9.97 0.31
N ASP A 38 3.11 -10.00 -0.99
CA ASP A 38 4.46 -10.11 -1.53
C ASP A 38 4.94 -8.78 -2.14
N GLU A 39 6.26 -8.57 -2.12
CA GLU A 39 6.87 -7.49 -2.89
C GLU A 39 6.63 -7.68 -4.39
N VAL A 40 6.38 -6.57 -5.09
CA VAL A 40 6.20 -6.56 -6.55
C VAL A 40 7.38 -5.83 -7.17
N GLU A 41 8.02 -6.45 -8.15
CA GLU A 41 9.04 -5.81 -8.97
C GLU A 41 8.40 -4.78 -9.92
N ALA A 42 8.23 -3.56 -9.42
CA ALA A 42 7.64 -2.45 -10.15
C ALA A 42 8.29 -1.11 -9.77
N VAL A 43 8.25 -0.15 -10.69
CA VAL A 43 8.71 1.22 -10.43
C VAL A 43 7.51 2.07 -10.00
N CYS A 44 7.53 2.56 -8.76
CA CYS A 44 6.57 3.53 -8.27
C CYS A 44 7.10 4.96 -8.46
N LEU A 45 6.39 5.79 -9.23
CA LEU A 45 6.76 7.18 -9.50
C LEU A 45 5.81 8.14 -8.77
N GLY A 46 6.37 9.18 -8.15
CA GLY A 46 5.61 10.24 -7.51
C GLY A 46 6.17 11.60 -7.89
N LYS A 47 5.29 12.56 -8.19
CA LYS A 47 5.65 13.96 -8.44
C LYS A 47 4.86 14.86 -7.50
N ARG A 48 5.57 15.66 -6.70
CA ARG A 48 4.95 16.71 -5.91
C ARG A 48 4.62 17.88 -6.82
N LEU A 49 3.36 18.32 -6.80
CA LEU A 49 2.89 19.46 -7.61
C LEU A 49 2.84 20.76 -6.81
N ILE A 50 2.68 20.66 -5.48
CA ILE A 50 2.64 21.77 -4.53
C ILE A 50 3.37 21.39 -3.25
N SER A 51 3.91 22.36 -2.52
CA SER A 51 4.58 22.14 -1.23
C SER A 51 3.59 21.64 -0.17
N ASP A 52 4.05 20.77 0.73
CA ASP A 52 3.21 20.26 1.83
C ASP A 52 2.94 21.34 2.91
N ASN A 53 3.69 22.44 2.89
CA ASN A 53 3.50 23.58 3.78
C ASN A 53 2.66 24.68 3.12
N PRO A 54 1.65 25.23 3.82
CA PRO A 54 0.94 26.44 3.41
C PRO A 54 1.57 27.77 3.91
N HIS A 55 2.84 27.80 4.29
CA HIS A 55 3.50 29.05 4.71
C HIS A 55 4.77 29.32 3.89
N ASP A 56 4.63 30.29 2.98
CA ASP A 56 5.58 31.42 2.93
C ASP A 56 5.53 32.20 4.25
#